data_AF-A0A2N6SN66-F1
#
_entry.id   AF-A0A2N6SN66-F1
#
_cell.length_a   1.000
_cell.length_b   1.000
_cell.length_c   1.000
_cell.angle_alpha   90.00
_cell.angle_beta   90.00
_cell.angle_gamma   90.00
#
_symmetry.space_group_name_H-M   'P 1'
#
loop_
_entity.id
_entity.type
_entity.pdbx_description
1 polymer ?
#
loop_
_entity_poly.entity_id
_entity_poly.type
_entity_poly.pdbx_seq_one_letter_code
_entity_poly.pdbx_strand_id
1 'polypeptide(L)'
;MSYKHLTIEDRSKIEILYHEGYTASQIAEAIGRHRSTIYRELKRVKSARYDARLAQDNASEHQSLKGRRPKHTPELIQDIQTKLELTWSPEQIVGRCYQNRLSFKTIYNWIYQGVIEVSINCLRQKG
;
A
#
# COMPACT_ATOMS: atom_id res chain seq x y z
N MET A 1 24.26 1.93 12.17
CA MET A 1 23.14 1.25 12.85
C MET A 1 22.06 0.94 11.82
N SER A 2 21.65 -0.31 11.68
CA SER A 2 20.52 -0.67 10.81
C SER A 2 19.21 -0.37 11.53
N TYR A 3 18.33 0.40 10.90
CA TYR A 3 17.00 0.66 11.42
C TYR A 3 16.17 -0.63 11.36
N LYS A 4 15.83 -1.21 12.52
CA LYS A 4 14.97 -2.40 12.61
C LYS A 4 13.56 -1.98 12.97
N HIS A 5 12.62 -2.19 12.06
CA HIS A 5 11.21 -2.07 12.34
C HIS A 5 10.78 -3.04 13.45
N LEU A 6 9.74 -2.67 14.21
CA LEU A 6 9.05 -3.60 15.09
C LEU A 6 8.24 -4.56 14.21
N THR A 7 8.30 -5.85 14.51
CA THR A 7 7.46 -6.86 13.87
C THR A 7 6.11 -6.97 14.60
N ILE A 8 5.20 -7.79 14.09
CA ILE A 8 3.94 -8.07 14.80
C ILE A 8 4.21 -8.75 16.14
N GLU A 9 5.19 -9.65 16.22
CA GLU A 9 5.55 -10.33 17.46
C GLU A 9 6.08 -9.35 18.50
N ASP A 10 6.93 -8.39 18.07
CA ASP A 10 7.38 -7.31 18.95
C ASP A 10 6.18 -6.50 19.48
N ARG A 11 5.21 -6.16 18.62
CA ARG A 11 4.00 -5.41 19.01
C ARG A 11 3.12 -6.19 19.97
N SER A 12 2.91 -7.49 19.76
CA SER A 12 2.14 -8.34 20.66
C SER A 12 2.79 -8.46 22.03
N LYS A 13 4.12 -8.52 22.11
CA LYS A 13 4.84 -8.48 23.39
C LYS A 13 4.66 -7.14 24.10
N ILE A 14 4.76 -6.02 23.37
CA ILE A 14 4.51 -4.69 23.92
C ILE A 14 3.09 -4.61 24.48
N GLU A 15 2.11 -5.14 23.76
CA GLU A 15 0.71 -5.17 24.18
C GLU A 15 0.51 -5.91 25.49
N ILE A 16 0.96 -7.17 25.58
CA ILE A 16 0.83 -7.98 26.80
C ILE A 16 1.43 -7.26 28.01
N LEU A 17 2.68 -6.81 27.89
CA LEU A 17 3.39 -6.13 28.99
C LEU A 17 2.73 -4.79 29.36
N TYR A 18 2.23 -4.04 28.38
CA TYR A 18 1.51 -2.80 28.64
C TYR A 18 0.21 -3.03 29.41
N HIS A 19 -0.55 -4.08 29.07
CA HIS A 19 -1.77 -4.46 29.79
C HIS A 19 -1.49 -5.01 31.19
N GLU A 20 -0.34 -5.64 31.39
CA GLU A 20 0.15 -6.07 32.72
C GLU A 20 0.65 -4.90 33.58
N GLY A 21 0.69 -3.67 33.04
CA GLY A 21 1.04 -2.46 33.79
C GLY A 21 2.53 -2.12 33.80
N TYR A 22 3.35 -2.77 32.96
CA TYR A 22 4.76 -2.44 32.84
C TYR A 22 4.96 -1.04 32.23
N THR A 23 5.96 -0.33 32.74
CA THR A 23 6.36 0.96 32.18
C THR A 23 7.06 0.80 30.83
N ALA A 24 7.02 1.84 30.00
CA ALA A 24 7.72 1.84 28.71
C ALA A 24 9.23 1.54 28.81
N SER A 25 9.87 1.85 29.95
CA SER A 25 11.28 1.51 30.19
C SER A 25 11.48 0.01 30.42
N GLN A 26 10.63 -0.62 31.22
CA GLN A 26 10.70 -2.06 31.48
C GLN A 26 10.39 -2.87 30.22
N ILE A 27 9.40 -2.43 29.44
CA ILE A 27 9.05 -3.04 28.15
C ILE A 27 10.24 -2.96 27.18
N ALA A 28 10.92 -1.81 27.15
CA ALA A 28 12.09 -1.60 26.30
C ALA A 28 13.23 -2.56 26.65
N GLU A 29 13.50 -2.75 27.94
CA GLU A 29 14.49 -3.70 28.44
C GLU A 29 14.11 -5.15 28.09
N ALA A 30 12.86 -5.55 28.32
CA ALA A 30 12.37 -6.90 28.05
C ALA A 30 12.44 -7.31 26.56
N ILE A 31 12.21 -6.37 25.65
CA ILE A 31 12.17 -6.62 24.19
C ILE A 31 13.50 -6.26 23.52
N GLY A 32 14.46 -5.70 24.26
CA GLY A 32 15.76 -5.28 23.72
C GLY A 32 15.64 -4.12 22.72
N ARG A 33 14.72 -3.19 22.97
CA ARG A 33 14.48 -2.00 22.14
C ARG A 33 14.79 -0.74 22.94
N HIS A 34 14.97 0.38 22.25
CA HIS A 34 15.18 1.65 22.94
C HIS A 34 13.87 2.19 23.51
N ARG A 35 13.89 2.78 24.70
CA ARG A 35 12.69 3.35 25.36
C ARG A 35 11.89 4.31 24.48
N SER A 36 12.57 5.11 23.66
CA SER A 36 11.89 6.05 22.75
C SER A 36 11.14 5.35 21.62
N THR A 37 11.57 4.15 21.21
CA THR A 37 10.84 3.31 20.26
C THR A 37 9.52 2.85 20.85
N ILE A 38 9.54 2.37 22.11
CA ILE A 38 8.34 1.94 22.82
C ILE A 38 7.37 3.10 23.01
N TYR A 39 7.85 4.27 23.44
CA TYR A 39 6.99 5.46 23.57
C TYR A 39 6.32 5.88 22.26
N ARG A 40 7.07 5.86 21.15
CA ARG A 40 6.49 6.18 19.83
C ARG A 40 5.48 5.13 19.40
N GLU A 41 5.75 3.86 19.71
CA GLU A 41 4.84 2.77 19.38
C GLU A 41 3.54 2.83 20.19
N LEU A 42 3.61 3.03 21.51
CA LEU A 42 2.43 3.21 22.37
C LEU A 42 1.57 4.41 21.96
N LYS A 43 2.19 5.44 21.35
CA LYS A 43 1.49 6.61 20.80
C LYS A 43 1.01 6.45 19.36
N ARG A 44 1.33 5.34 18.69
CA ARG A 44 1.03 5.13 17.27
C ARG A 44 -0.47 5.17 16.99
N VAL A 45 -1.25 4.48 17.81
CA VAL A 45 -2.70 4.38 17.67
C VAL A 45 -3.39 5.12 18.81
N LYS A 46 -4.45 5.83 18.48
CA LYS A 46 -5.33 6.46 19.48
C LYS A 46 -6.41 5.46 19.86
N SER A 47 -6.15 4.68 20.90
CA SER A 47 -7.09 3.73 21.47
C SER A 47 -7.09 3.83 23.00
N ALA A 48 -8.17 3.39 23.65
CA ALA A 48 -8.29 3.44 25.11
C ALA A 48 -7.22 2.59 25.81
N ARG A 49 -6.83 1.48 25.17
CA ARG A 49 -5.65 0.69 25.52
C ARG A 49 -4.86 0.36 24.25
N TYR A 50 -3.56 0.17 24.38
CA TYR A 50 -2.72 -0.18 23.24
C TYR A 50 -3.15 -1.51 22.63
N ASP A 51 -3.25 -1.55 21.31
CA ASP A 51 -3.66 -2.71 20.52
C ASP A 51 -2.60 -2.99 19.45
N ALA A 52 -2.02 -4.19 19.48
CA ALA A 52 -0.93 -4.56 18.58
C ALA A 52 -1.37 -4.68 17.12
N ARG A 53 -2.60 -5.14 16.87
CA ARG A 53 -3.16 -5.30 15.52
C ARG A 53 -3.43 -3.95 14.89
N LEU A 54 -4.09 -3.05 15.61
CA LEU A 54 -4.30 -1.67 15.14
C LEU A 54 -2.98 -0.97 14.85
N ALA A 55 -1.97 -1.15 15.70
CA ALA A 55 -0.63 -0.60 15.49
C ALA A 55 0.05 -1.17 14.24
N GLN A 56 -0.12 -2.47 13.97
CA GLN A 56 0.38 -3.12 12.78
C GLN A 56 -0.36 -2.64 11.52
N ASP A 57 -1.68 -2.57 11.56
CA ASP A 57 -2.52 -2.12 10.44
C ASP A 57 -2.18 -0.69 10.05
N ASN A 58 -2.04 0.20 11.04
CA ASN A 58 -1.57 1.56 10.82
C ASN A 58 -0.17 1.59 10.17
N ALA A 59 0.76 0.75 10.64
CA ALA A 59 2.10 0.69 10.05
C ALA A 59 2.07 0.18 8.59
N SER A 60 1.24 -0.83 8.30
CA SER A 60 1.03 -1.39 6.96
C SER A 60 0.38 -0.39 6.02
N GLU A 61 -0.65 0.34 6.48
CA GLU A 61 -1.31 1.41 5.73
C GLU A 61 -0.33 2.55 5.41
N HIS A 62 0.41 3.05 6.40
CA HIS A 62 1.43 4.07 6.12
C HIS A 62 2.53 3.56 5.18
N GLN A 63 2.82 2.26 5.18
CA GLN A 63 3.76 1.67 4.23
C GLN A 63 3.18 1.56 2.83
N SER A 64 1.90 1.24 2.65
CA SER A 64 1.24 1.21 1.34
C SER A 64 1.10 2.61 0.72
N LEU A 65 1.01 3.64 1.56
CA LEU A 65 1.03 5.04 1.14
C LEU A 65 2.43 5.54 0.75
N LYS A 66 3.51 4.80 1.07
CA LYS A 66 4.86 5.16 0.63
C LYS A 66 5.05 4.77 -0.82
N GLY A 67 5.64 5.67 -1.59
CA GLY A 67 6.02 5.43 -2.97
C GLY A 67 5.52 6.53 -3.90
N ARG A 68 5.66 6.29 -5.20
CA ARG A 68 5.15 7.21 -6.22
C ARG A 68 3.65 7.05 -6.30
N ARG A 69 2.91 8.16 -6.20
CA ARG A 69 1.46 8.16 -6.41
C ARG A 69 1.13 7.51 -7.77
N PRO A 70 0.15 6.61 -7.82
CA PRO A 70 -0.25 5.99 -9.08
C PRO A 70 -0.67 7.09 -10.06
N LYS A 71 -0.31 6.90 -11.34
CA LYS A 71 -0.72 7.81 -12.41
C LYS A 71 -2.17 7.61 -12.84
N HIS A 72 -2.80 6.51 -12.43
CA HIS A 72 -4.19 6.20 -12.74
C HIS A 72 -5.13 6.88 -11.75
N THR A 73 -6.21 7.46 -12.26
CA THR A 73 -7.37 7.85 -11.47
C THR A 73 -8.55 6.94 -11.84
N PRO A 74 -9.57 6.79 -10.98
CA PRO A 74 -10.73 5.96 -11.29
C PRO A 74 -11.40 6.35 -12.62
N GLU A 75 -11.49 7.65 -12.92
CA GLU A 75 -12.06 8.16 -14.16
C GLU A 75 -11.22 7.77 -15.37
N LEU A 76 -9.88 7.84 -15.25
CA LEU A 76 -8.98 7.44 -16.32
C LEU A 76 -9.04 5.93 -16.59
N ILE A 77 -9.14 5.12 -15.53
CA ILE A 77 -9.28 3.66 -15.64
C ILE A 77 -10.58 3.33 -16.37
N GLN A 78 -11.69 3.91 -15.91
CA GLN A 78 -13.01 3.65 -16.49
C GLN A 78 -13.06 4.03 -17.98
N ASP A 79 -12.48 5.18 -18.33
CA ASP A 79 -12.44 5.65 -19.71
C ASP A 79 -11.60 4.75 -20.63
N ILE A 80 -10.44 4.31 -20.15
CA ILE A 80 -9.58 3.36 -20.88
C ILE A 80 -10.28 2.01 -21.02
N GLN A 81 -10.90 1.50 -19.95
CA GLN A 81 -11.62 0.24 -19.95
C GLN A 81 -12.77 0.25 -20.97
N THR A 82 -13.58 1.31 -20.98
CA THR A 82 -14.67 1.49 -21.95
C THR A 82 -14.15 1.44 -23.39
N LYS A 83 -13.02 2.08 -23.67
CA LYS A 83 -12.42 2.06 -25.02
C LYS A 83 -11.85 0.70 -25.39
N LEU A 84 -11.25 -0.02 -24.44
CA LEU A 84 -10.78 -1.39 -24.65
C LEU A 84 -11.94 -2.35 -24.96
N GLU A 85 -13.07 -2.20 -24.26
CA GLU A 85 -14.30 -2.96 -24.53
C GLU A 85 -14.88 -2.64 -25.91
N LEU A 86 -14.72 -1.40 -26.40
CA LEU A 86 -15.00 -1.00 -27.77
C LEU A 86 -13.96 -1.49 -28.80
N THR A 87 -13.06 -2.41 -28.42
CA THR A 87 -12.02 -3.03 -29.25
C THR A 87 -10.90 -2.10 -29.71
N TRP A 88 -10.71 -0.95 -29.05
CA TRP A 88 -9.58 -0.06 -29.35
C TRP A 88 -8.28 -0.67 -28.82
N SER A 89 -7.19 -0.60 -29.58
CA SER A 89 -5.88 -1.01 -29.07
C SER A 89 -5.33 0.03 -28.09
N PRO A 90 -4.48 -0.36 -27.11
CA PRO A 90 -3.77 0.58 -26.24
C PRO A 90 -3.03 1.71 -27.00
N GLU A 91 -2.45 1.40 -28.17
CA GLU A 91 -1.82 2.40 -29.06
C GLU A 91 -2.84 3.38 -29.64
N GLN A 92 -4.03 2.91 -30.04
CA GLN A 92 -5.10 3.77 -30.55
C GLN A 92 -5.65 4.68 -29.44
N ILE A 93 -5.86 4.15 -28.24
CA ILE A 93 -6.33 4.92 -27.08
C ILE A 93 -5.33 6.04 -26.76
N VAL A 94 -4.04 5.72 -26.70
CA VAL A 94 -3.01 6.73 -26.44
C VAL A 94 -2.90 7.72 -27.59
N GLY A 95 -2.82 7.25 -28.83
CA GLY A 95 -2.64 8.09 -30.01
C GLY A 95 -3.80 9.07 -30.23
N ARG A 96 -5.03 8.71 -29.86
CA ARG A 96 -6.23 9.53 -30.08
C ARG A 96 -6.62 10.41 -28.90
N CYS A 97 -6.45 9.92 -27.67
CA CYS A 97 -7.03 10.57 -26.48
C CYS A 97 -5.98 11.04 -25.46
N TYR A 98 -4.78 10.43 -25.45
CA TYR A 98 -3.81 10.62 -24.37
C TYR A 98 -2.39 10.88 -24.87
N GLN A 99 -2.25 11.42 -26.08
CA GLN A 99 -0.95 11.74 -26.67
C GLN A 99 -0.18 12.69 -25.74
N ASN A 100 1.11 12.37 -25.50
CA ASN A 100 2.00 13.09 -24.57
C ASN A 100 1.58 13.08 -23.08
N ARG A 101 0.47 12.42 -22.72
CA ARG A 101 0.01 12.25 -21.33
C ARG A 101 0.24 10.83 -20.81
N LEU A 102 0.13 9.84 -21.69
CA LEU A 102 0.28 8.42 -21.36
C LEU A 102 1.10 7.71 -22.44
N SER A 103 1.75 6.61 -22.08
CA SER A 103 2.34 5.66 -23.04
C SER A 103 1.46 4.42 -23.11
N PHE A 104 1.33 3.80 -24.28
CA PHE A 104 0.55 2.57 -24.44
C PHE A 104 1.11 1.43 -23.56
N LYS A 105 2.43 1.42 -23.30
CA LYS A 105 3.06 0.50 -22.34
C LYS A 105 2.48 0.64 -20.92
N THR A 106 2.08 1.86 -20.54
CA THR A 106 1.44 2.08 -19.24
C THR A 106 0.09 1.39 -19.15
N ILE A 107 -0.71 1.42 -20.22
CA ILE A 107 -1.99 0.71 -20.29
C ILE A 107 -1.76 -0.80 -20.18
N TYR A 108 -0.80 -1.35 -20.94
CA TYR A 108 -0.44 -2.77 -20.82
C TYR A 108 0.01 -3.15 -19.41
N ASN A 109 0.85 -2.35 -18.77
CA ASN A 109 1.27 -2.59 -17.39
C ASN A 109 0.07 -2.60 -16.43
N TRP A 110 -0.89 -1.69 -16.59
CA TRP A 110 -2.11 -1.65 -15.78
C TRP A 110 -2.99 -2.88 -15.97
N ILE A 111 -3.09 -3.40 -17.20
CA ILE A 111 -3.78 -4.66 -17.47
C ILE A 111 -3.07 -5.83 -16.76
N TYR A 112 -1.75 -5.96 -16.91
CA TYR A 112 -1.00 -7.06 -16.26
C TYR A 112 -0.98 -6.99 -14.73
N GLN A 113 -1.10 -5.79 -14.16
CA GLN A 113 -1.19 -5.57 -12.71
C GLN A 113 -2.62 -5.77 -12.18
N GLY A 114 -3.61 -6.02 -13.03
CA GLY A 114 -5.02 -6.13 -12.63
C GLY A 114 -5.65 -4.81 -12.21
N VAL A 115 -5.06 -3.67 -12.59
CA VAL A 115 -5.64 -2.33 -12.35
C VAL A 115 -6.80 -2.06 -13.32
N ILE A 116 -6.71 -2.61 -14.54
CA ILE A 116 -7.78 -2.60 -15.53
C ILE A 116 -8.23 -4.04 -15.73
N GLU A 117 -9.49 -4.33 -15.39
CA GLU A 117 -10.09 -5.64 -15.59
C GLU A 117 -10.77 -5.68 -16.96
N VAL A 118 -10.07 -6.23 -17.96
CA VAL A 118 -10.62 -6.44 -19.31
C VAL A 118 -10.36 -7.86 -19.76
N SER A 119 -11.29 -8.42 -20.54
CA SER A 119 -11.09 -9.71 -21.18
C SER A 119 -9.94 -9.60 -22.19
N ILE A 120 -8.96 -10.52 -22.11
CA ILE A 120 -7.82 -10.58 -23.04
C ILE A 120 -8.30 -10.69 -24.50
N ASN A 121 -9.50 -11.23 -24.72
CA ASN A 121 -10.14 -11.33 -26.04
C ASN A 121 -10.45 -9.96 -26.68
N CYS A 122 -10.54 -8.90 -25.87
CA CYS A 122 -10.71 -7.52 -26.35
C CYS A 122 -9.41 -6.92 -26.89
N LEU A 123 -8.25 -7.52 -26.57
CA LEU A 123 -6.95 -7.06 -27.06
C LEU A 123 -6.71 -7.62 -28.45
N ARG A 124 -6.77 -6.73 -29.45
CA ARG A 124 -6.48 -7.08 -30.84
C ARG A 124 -5.06 -7.63 -30.94
N GLN A 125 -4.94 -8.94 -31.20
CA GLN A 125 -3.64 -9.56 -31.45
C GLN A 125 -3.04 -8.98 -32.73
N LYS A 126 -1.76 -8.63 -32.66
CA LYS A 126 -1.01 -8.08 -33.79
C LYS A 126 -1.01 -9.13 -34.90
N GLY A 127 -1.66 -8.82 -36.02
CA GLY A 127 -1.48 -9.56 -37.28
C GLY A 127 -0.14 -9.20 -37.92
#